data_AF-A0A935UWG5-F1
#
_entry.id   AF-A0A935UWG5-F1
#
_cell.length_a   1.000
_cell.length_b   1.000
_cell.length_c   1.000
_cell.angle_alpha   90.00
_cell.angle_beta   90.00
_cell.angle_gamma   90.00
#
_symmetry.space_group_name_H-M   'P 1'
#
loop_
_entity.id
_entity.type
_entity.pdbx_description
1 polymer ?
#
loop_
_entity_poly.entity_id
_entity_poly.type
_entity_poly.pdbx_seq_one_letter_code
_entity_poly.pdbx_strand_id
1 'polypeptide(L)'
;MFTSLMLWGLLTSCSEDIIHIPNTTLRVGGVEQVEGTDLELRIFTEEGQCVDAGVKESEMKDCLPYVDRASGQVRLAFDFRYDSTQFEVPLTSEFLEVYHMGARVSPDQPPMKVEIIPHNPVRTPQLFILVIDASGSMNTPDALGLTRMAKVKEALLDKDVVKGFFPEEVKSAVVLLNFTAGKPVPVGTAGVEILKNQKRYKTLVRESLQPQGGYTHLYDAVEYATGELLQNEEIKKFLTLNDASPTIIVLTDGFNNLSAADTCGDNAVRLSRLLKNLRERRTGEGVELDLRPTVFSVGLGRPIRPRKTIEDSLKRNLVDVDPGKLCGKYAGSRIDGSLEKIGIDNASLEWIAFHGGGFSYIRQDVEGLGKAFQGAAAERFEWFELRYAVDQFYLRRAFESKLRLVAFATAEAKLMLYPSPWFDAPTGTPDESGWARPTPLRASAAVVMPILGILISVAFFGAAGFNTRRALFGRTRRVKPKAPPGGGPGAAPPAGGAG
;
A
#
# COMPACT_ATOMS: atom_id res chain seq x y z
N MET A 1 53.43 6.66 -14.81
CA MET A 1 52.53 7.84 -14.67
C MET A 1 51.15 7.66 -15.32
N PHE A 2 50.94 6.72 -16.25
CA PHE A 2 49.62 6.49 -16.86
C PHE A 2 48.65 5.58 -16.06
N THR A 3 49.12 4.87 -15.04
CA THR A 3 48.29 3.95 -14.25
C THR A 3 47.59 4.60 -13.04
N SER A 4 48.03 5.77 -12.60
CA SER A 4 47.38 6.49 -11.48
C SER A 4 46.21 7.38 -11.90
N LEU A 5 46.14 7.79 -13.18
CA LEU A 5 45.04 8.63 -13.69
C LEU A 5 43.74 7.85 -13.93
N MET A 6 43.83 6.57 -14.30
CA MET A 6 42.63 5.73 -14.46
C MET A 6 41.94 5.37 -13.14
N LEU A 7 42.69 5.35 -12.02
CA LEU A 7 42.11 5.08 -10.70
C LEU A 7 41.40 6.30 -10.10
N TRP A 8 41.81 7.52 -10.48
CA TRP A 8 41.15 8.77 -10.08
C TRP A 8 39.93 9.12 -10.96
N GLY A 9 39.93 8.72 -12.23
CA GLY A 9 38.76 8.86 -13.12
C GLY A 9 37.58 7.96 -12.73
N LEU A 10 37.81 6.86 -11.98
CA LEU A 10 36.75 5.99 -11.46
C LEU A 10 36.14 6.48 -10.13
N LEU A 11 36.73 7.49 -9.49
CA LEU A 11 36.25 8.05 -8.22
C LEU A 11 35.50 9.38 -8.36
N THR A 12 35.42 9.94 -9.56
CA THR A 12 34.87 11.31 -9.79
C THR A 12 33.51 11.33 -10.50
N SER A 13 32.83 10.18 -10.62
CA SER A 13 31.44 10.06 -11.07
C SER A 13 30.54 9.48 -9.97
N CYS A 14 30.78 9.85 -8.71
CA CYS A 14 29.82 9.61 -7.65
C CYS A 14 28.68 10.63 -7.80
N SER A 15 27.56 10.21 -8.40
CA SER A 15 26.30 10.94 -8.19
C SER A 15 25.98 10.87 -6.70
N GLU A 16 25.82 12.00 -6.04
CA GLU A 16 25.59 12.10 -4.59
C GLU A 16 24.28 11.42 -4.12
N ASP A 17 23.42 10.98 -5.05
CA ASP A 17 22.07 10.48 -4.75
C ASP A 17 21.93 8.94 -4.66
N ILE A 18 23.03 8.18 -4.64
CA ILE A 18 22.97 6.70 -4.56
C ILE A 18 23.48 6.21 -3.20
N ILE A 19 22.57 5.67 -2.40
CA ILE A 19 22.82 5.16 -1.04
C ILE A 19 23.04 3.64 -1.09
N HIS A 20 24.06 3.16 -0.38
CA HIS A 20 24.30 1.72 -0.24
C HIS A 20 23.49 1.14 0.93
N ILE A 21 22.74 0.07 0.69
CA ILE A 21 21.97 -0.57 1.77
C ILE A 21 22.85 -1.53 2.58
N PRO A 22 22.98 -1.35 3.90
CA PRO A 22 23.78 -2.22 4.77
C PRO A 22 23.51 -3.71 4.56
N ASN A 23 24.58 -4.52 4.57
CA ASN A 23 24.52 -5.99 4.44
C ASN A 23 23.93 -6.55 3.13
N THR A 24 23.73 -5.70 2.12
CA THR A 24 23.29 -6.13 0.78
C THR A 24 24.33 -5.76 -0.29
N THR A 25 24.12 -6.20 -1.53
CA THR A 25 24.86 -5.70 -2.70
C THR A 25 24.08 -4.66 -3.48
N LEU A 26 23.00 -4.15 -2.87
CA LEU A 26 22.02 -3.25 -3.46
C LEU A 26 22.38 -1.81 -3.14
N ARG A 27 22.11 -0.92 -4.09
CA ARG A 27 22.08 0.51 -3.86
C ARG A 27 20.71 1.05 -4.23
N VAL A 28 20.31 2.13 -3.61
CA VAL A 28 19.04 2.80 -3.85
C VAL A 28 19.30 4.25 -4.24
N GLY A 29 18.51 4.78 -5.17
CA GLY A 29 18.47 6.20 -5.44
C GLY A 29 17.67 6.96 -4.39
N GLY A 30 17.67 8.29 -4.48
CA GLY A 30 16.72 9.12 -3.73
C GLY A 30 15.26 8.75 -4.05
N VAL A 31 14.39 8.89 -3.04
CA VAL A 31 12.94 8.70 -3.20
C VAL A 31 12.35 9.91 -3.92
N GLU A 32 11.68 9.68 -5.06
CA GLU A 32 10.97 10.73 -5.79
C GLU A 32 9.50 10.74 -5.32
N GLN A 33 9.12 11.79 -4.61
CA GLN A 33 7.72 12.06 -4.24
C GLN A 33 6.98 12.63 -5.46
N VAL A 34 5.74 12.21 -5.67
CA VAL A 34 4.89 12.80 -6.71
C VAL A 34 4.18 14.02 -6.13
N GLU A 35 4.33 15.17 -6.78
CA GLU A 35 3.66 16.40 -6.38
C GLU A 35 2.13 16.31 -6.52
N GLY A 36 1.40 17.08 -5.70
CA GLY A 36 -0.06 17.15 -5.77
C GLY A 36 -0.79 15.98 -5.11
N THR A 37 -0.09 15.16 -4.31
CA THR A 37 -0.70 14.17 -3.42
C THR A 37 -1.05 14.79 -2.08
N ASP A 38 -2.05 14.22 -1.40
CA ASP A 38 -2.49 14.67 -0.08
C ASP A 38 -1.46 14.37 1.02
N LEU A 39 -0.81 13.21 0.92
CA LEU A 39 0.21 12.72 1.86
C LEU A 39 1.54 12.52 1.13
N GLU A 40 2.63 12.67 1.88
CA GLU A 40 3.95 12.20 1.48
C GLU A 40 4.06 10.69 1.81
N LEU A 41 4.50 9.89 0.83
CA LEU A 41 4.78 8.45 1.03
C LEU A 41 6.28 8.26 1.13
N ARG A 42 6.81 8.16 2.34
CA ARG A 42 8.26 8.09 2.54
C ARG A 42 8.70 6.63 2.59
N ILE A 43 9.42 6.21 1.54
CA ILE A 43 10.03 4.88 1.47
C ILE A 43 11.35 4.92 2.24
N PHE A 44 11.53 4.00 3.19
CA PHE A 44 12.73 3.93 4.00
C PHE A 44 13.91 3.39 3.18
N THR A 45 15.01 4.13 3.24
CA THR A 45 16.27 3.85 2.55
C THR A 45 17.46 3.88 3.50
N GLU A 46 17.30 4.51 4.67
CA GLU A 46 18.33 4.68 5.69
C GLU A 46 17.84 4.29 7.09
N GLU A 47 18.75 3.84 7.95
CA GLU A 47 18.44 3.46 9.33
C GLU A 47 17.85 4.62 10.14
N GLY A 48 18.26 5.87 9.88
CA GLY A 48 17.70 7.05 10.53
C GLY A 48 16.20 7.19 10.29
N GLN A 49 15.74 6.92 9.06
CA GLN A 49 14.31 6.99 8.70
C GLN A 49 13.51 5.90 9.43
N CYS A 50 14.09 4.71 9.62
CA CYS A 50 13.49 3.64 10.42
C CYS A 50 13.34 4.06 11.90
N VAL A 51 14.38 4.67 12.47
CA VAL A 51 14.34 5.16 13.87
C VAL A 51 13.30 6.26 14.02
N ASP A 52 13.23 7.20 13.09
CA ASP A 52 12.25 8.30 13.06
C ASP A 52 10.80 7.81 12.90
N ALA A 53 10.61 6.61 12.36
CA ALA A 53 9.31 5.95 12.22
C ALA A 53 8.96 5.03 13.41
N GLY A 54 9.79 5.01 14.46
CA GLY A 54 9.54 4.20 15.66
C GLY A 54 9.79 2.70 15.48
N VAL A 55 10.58 2.30 14.47
CA VAL A 55 10.93 0.89 14.24
C VAL A 55 11.75 0.35 15.40
N LYS A 56 11.31 -0.77 15.98
CA LYS A 56 12.02 -1.44 17.07
C LYS A 56 13.33 -2.05 16.57
N GLU A 57 14.34 -2.10 17.43
CA GLU A 57 15.66 -2.68 17.08
C GLU A 57 15.55 -4.12 16.53
N SER A 58 14.64 -4.92 17.07
CA SER A 58 14.38 -6.30 16.60
C SER A 58 13.82 -6.39 15.18
N GLU A 59 13.19 -5.31 14.68
CA GLU A 59 12.53 -5.21 13.37
C GLU A 59 13.34 -4.36 12.38
N MET A 60 14.48 -3.79 12.81
CA MET A 60 15.31 -2.90 11.97
C MET A 60 15.74 -3.55 10.65
N LYS A 61 16.00 -4.87 10.69
CA LYS A 61 16.36 -5.66 9.50
C LYS A 61 15.24 -5.72 8.47
N ASP A 62 13.98 -5.52 8.85
CA ASP A 62 12.79 -5.61 7.99
C ASP A 62 12.39 -4.24 7.43
N CYS A 63 12.87 -3.17 8.06
CA CYS A 63 12.67 -1.78 7.61
C CYS A 63 13.51 -1.40 6.38
N LEU A 64 14.74 -1.92 6.26
CA LEU A 64 15.61 -1.55 5.15
C LEU A 64 15.26 -2.32 3.85
N PRO A 65 15.39 -1.66 2.67
CA PRO A 65 15.16 -2.30 1.38
C PRO A 65 15.96 -3.59 1.20
N TYR A 66 15.32 -4.62 0.67
CA TYR A 66 15.97 -5.89 0.39
C TYR A 66 15.48 -6.46 -0.94
N VAL A 67 16.41 -7.02 -1.71
CA VAL A 67 16.11 -7.62 -3.02
C VAL A 67 16.76 -8.99 -3.07
N ASP A 68 15.94 -10.04 -3.15
CA ASP A 68 16.39 -11.39 -3.45
C ASP A 68 16.15 -11.71 -4.93
N ARG A 69 17.23 -11.55 -5.70
CA ARG A 69 17.23 -11.80 -7.15
C ARG A 69 16.93 -13.25 -7.52
N ALA A 70 17.29 -14.20 -6.66
CA ALA A 70 17.15 -15.63 -6.95
C ALA A 70 15.74 -16.16 -6.69
N SER A 71 14.95 -15.47 -5.86
CA SER A 71 13.52 -15.78 -5.65
C SER A 71 12.58 -14.80 -6.36
N GLY A 72 13.09 -13.65 -6.83
CA GLY A 72 12.29 -12.66 -7.54
C GLY A 72 11.57 -11.71 -6.59
N GLN A 73 12.08 -11.56 -5.36
CA GLN A 73 11.37 -10.87 -4.29
C GLN A 73 12.02 -9.55 -3.94
N VAL A 74 11.19 -8.56 -3.68
CA VAL A 74 11.58 -7.22 -3.25
C VAL A 74 10.82 -6.91 -1.97
N ARG A 75 11.53 -6.33 -1.01
CA ARG A 75 10.98 -5.83 0.23
C ARG A 75 11.36 -4.37 0.39
N LEU A 76 10.39 -3.56 0.76
CA LEU A 76 10.51 -2.15 1.10
C LEU A 76 9.77 -1.91 2.42
N ALA A 77 10.09 -0.84 3.12
CA ALA A 77 9.23 -0.34 4.17
C ALA A 77 8.98 1.15 3.99
N PHE A 78 7.86 1.64 4.51
CA PHE A 78 7.42 3.02 4.31
C PHE A 78 6.48 3.48 5.43
N ASP A 79 6.37 4.79 5.57
CA ASP A 79 5.30 5.46 6.33
C ASP A 79 4.61 6.54 5.48
N PHE A 80 3.53 7.08 6.02
CA PHE A 80 2.86 8.25 5.46
C PHE A 80 3.14 9.45 6.35
N ARG A 81 3.31 10.61 5.72
CA ARG A 81 3.57 11.87 6.42
C ARG A 81 2.59 12.94 5.94
N TYR A 82 2.06 13.72 6.86
CA TYR A 82 1.29 14.93 6.62
C TYR A 82 1.99 16.09 7.34
N ASP A 83 2.38 17.14 6.61
CA ASP A 83 3.16 18.26 7.16
C ASP A 83 4.36 17.81 8.01
N SER A 84 5.12 16.81 7.52
CA SER A 84 6.26 16.16 8.20
C SER A 84 5.93 15.34 9.47
N THR A 85 4.67 15.33 9.92
CA THR A 85 4.19 14.46 11.00
C THR A 85 3.75 13.12 10.45
N GLN A 86 3.95 12.05 11.23
CA GLN A 86 3.52 10.71 10.82
C GLN A 86 2.00 10.64 10.79
N PHE A 87 1.45 10.08 9.72
CA PHE A 87 0.01 9.95 9.51
C PHE A 87 -0.36 8.47 9.53
N GLU A 88 -1.03 8.02 10.59
CA GLU A 88 -1.37 6.61 10.73
C GLU A 88 -2.57 6.26 9.86
N VAL A 89 -2.50 5.13 9.16
CA VAL A 89 -3.58 4.64 8.29
C VAL A 89 -3.90 3.18 8.57
N PRO A 90 -5.16 2.73 8.39
CA PRO A 90 -5.53 1.33 8.46
C PRO A 90 -5.25 0.63 7.11
N LEU A 91 -3.98 0.55 6.70
CA LEU A 91 -3.60 0.05 5.37
C LEU A 91 -3.78 -1.48 5.24
N THR A 92 -4.33 -1.91 4.10
CA THR A 92 -4.37 -3.29 3.63
C THR A 92 -3.83 -3.34 2.20
N SER A 93 -3.58 -4.54 1.67
CA SER A 93 -3.07 -4.74 0.30
C SER A 93 -3.98 -4.17 -0.80
N GLU A 94 -5.26 -3.94 -0.51
CA GLU A 94 -6.23 -3.38 -1.45
C GLU A 94 -6.09 -1.86 -1.59
N PHE A 95 -5.46 -1.19 -0.62
CA PHE A 95 -5.33 0.27 -0.57
C PHE A 95 -4.01 0.77 -1.15
N LEU A 96 -3.07 -0.12 -1.45
CA LEU A 96 -1.77 0.22 -2.02
C LEU A 96 -1.58 -0.48 -3.36
N GLU A 97 -1.42 0.30 -4.41
CA GLU A 97 -0.98 -0.23 -5.70
C GLU A 97 0.55 -0.23 -5.76
N VAL A 98 1.10 -1.37 -6.16
CA VAL A 98 2.54 -1.54 -6.37
C VAL A 98 2.80 -1.66 -7.87
N TYR A 99 3.72 -0.85 -8.37
CA TYR A 99 4.18 -0.88 -9.75
C TYR A 99 5.65 -1.24 -9.80
N HIS A 100 6.00 -2.12 -10.72
CA HIS A 100 7.37 -2.49 -11.03
C HIS A 100 7.64 -2.18 -12.50
N MET A 101 8.61 -1.30 -12.77
CA MET A 101 8.95 -0.87 -14.14
C MET A 101 7.71 -0.34 -14.91
N GLY A 102 6.85 0.40 -14.22
CA GLY A 102 5.60 0.94 -14.78
C GLY A 102 4.43 -0.05 -14.90
N ALA A 103 4.65 -1.36 -14.71
CA ALA A 103 3.59 -2.37 -14.72
C ALA A 103 3.04 -2.62 -13.30
N ARG A 104 1.72 -2.64 -13.13
CA ARG A 104 1.10 -2.98 -11.83
C ARG A 104 1.38 -4.44 -11.49
N VAL A 105 1.92 -4.69 -10.30
CA VAL A 105 2.12 -6.03 -9.75
C VAL A 105 0.75 -6.54 -9.30
N SER A 106 0.25 -7.58 -9.98
CA SER A 106 -1.05 -8.15 -9.64
C SER A 106 -0.90 -9.18 -8.50
N PRO A 107 -1.70 -9.09 -7.42
CA PRO A 107 -1.64 -10.07 -6.33
C PRO A 107 -2.11 -11.48 -6.74
N ASP A 108 -2.86 -11.60 -7.85
CA ASP A 108 -3.53 -12.84 -8.25
C ASP A 108 -2.82 -13.64 -9.36
N GLN A 109 -1.66 -13.18 -9.83
CA GLN A 109 -0.97 -13.78 -10.99
C GLN A 109 0.43 -14.29 -10.63
N PRO A 110 0.65 -15.61 -10.47
CA PRO A 110 1.99 -16.15 -10.23
C PRO A 110 2.97 -15.79 -11.37
N PRO A 111 4.24 -15.43 -11.09
CA PRO A 111 4.89 -15.36 -9.77
C PRO A 111 4.64 -14.04 -9.02
N MET A 112 3.83 -13.13 -9.56
CA MET A 112 3.50 -11.85 -8.95
C MET A 112 2.63 -12.04 -7.71
N LYS A 113 3.09 -11.49 -6.59
CA LYS A 113 2.39 -11.49 -5.30
C LYS A 113 2.72 -10.18 -4.61
N VAL A 114 1.79 -9.63 -3.86
CA VAL A 114 1.98 -8.46 -3.00
C VAL A 114 1.48 -8.82 -1.60
N GLU A 115 2.25 -8.46 -0.58
CA GLU A 115 1.89 -8.57 0.83
C GLU A 115 2.29 -7.29 1.55
N ILE A 116 1.40 -6.82 2.41
CA ILE A 116 1.63 -5.66 3.28
C ILE A 116 1.50 -6.15 4.71
N ILE A 117 2.54 -5.90 5.51
CA ILE A 117 2.59 -6.25 6.92
C ILE A 117 2.58 -4.93 7.69
N PRO A 118 1.51 -4.66 8.47
CA PRO A 118 1.41 -3.45 9.25
C PRO A 118 2.14 -3.59 10.60
N HIS A 119 2.80 -2.53 11.06
CA HIS A 119 3.58 -2.53 12.30
C HIS A 119 3.20 -1.37 13.22
N ASN A 120 3.44 -1.56 14.52
CA ASN A 120 3.09 -0.60 15.59
C ASN A 120 1.62 -0.13 15.51
N PRO A 121 0.66 -0.99 15.93
CA PRO A 121 -0.74 -0.60 15.96
C PRO A 121 -0.98 0.56 16.91
N VAL A 122 -1.69 1.58 16.42
CA VAL A 122 -2.12 2.76 17.15
C VAL A 122 -3.65 2.86 17.05
N ARG A 123 -4.28 3.11 18.21
CA ARG A 123 -5.69 3.45 18.29
C ARG A 123 -5.80 4.97 18.17
N THR A 124 -6.58 5.46 17.21
CA THR A 124 -6.88 6.89 17.08
C THR A 124 -8.32 7.19 17.53
N PRO A 125 -8.60 8.36 18.11
CA PRO A 125 -9.97 8.78 18.39
C PRO A 125 -10.82 8.80 17.11
N GLN A 126 -12.04 8.25 17.18
CA GLN A 126 -12.95 8.24 16.04
C GLN A 126 -14.39 8.55 16.47
N LEU A 127 -15.12 9.24 15.60
CA LEU A 127 -16.57 9.35 15.68
C LEU A 127 -17.18 8.38 14.66
N PHE A 128 -17.70 7.26 15.14
CA PHE A 128 -18.40 6.29 14.30
C PHE A 128 -19.84 6.74 14.06
N ILE A 129 -20.21 7.00 12.81
CA ILE A 129 -21.57 7.35 12.43
C ILE A 129 -22.18 6.15 11.72
N LEU A 130 -23.02 5.40 12.44
CA LEU A 130 -23.70 4.23 11.89
C LEU A 130 -25.01 4.68 11.25
N VAL A 131 -25.12 4.51 9.94
CA VAL A 131 -26.30 4.87 9.15
C VAL A 131 -26.95 3.58 8.68
N ILE A 132 -27.97 3.13 9.41
CA ILE A 132 -28.53 1.79 9.28
C ILE A 132 -29.86 1.84 8.53
N ASP A 133 -29.96 1.06 7.47
CA ASP A 133 -31.21 0.89 6.74
C ASP A 133 -32.29 0.31 7.68
N ALA A 134 -33.46 0.94 7.71
CA ALA A 134 -34.62 0.50 8.47
C ALA A 134 -35.84 0.26 7.54
N SER A 135 -35.61 0.10 6.24
CA SER A 135 -36.64 -0.15 5.23
C SER A 135 -37.37 -1.48 5.46
N GLY A 136 -38.43 -1.71 4.69
CA GLY A 136 -39.26 -2.91 4.84
C GLY A 136 -38.49 -4.22 4.60
N SER A 137 -37.48 -4.21 3.73
CA SER A 137 -36.64 -5.37 3.42
C SER A 137 -35.85 -5.88 4.63
N MET A 138 -35.50 -4.99 5.57
CA MET A 138 -34.76 -5.34 6.78
C MET A 138 -35.53 -6.24 7.76
N ASN A 139 -36.87 -6.32 7.60
CA ASN A 139 -37.71 -7.23 8.37
C ASN A 139 -37.88 -8.62 7.71
N THR A 140 -37.24 -8.86 6.56
CA THR A 140 -37.33 -10.15 5.87
C THR A 140 -36.55 -11.22 6.63
N PRO A 141 -37.19 -12.32 7.09
CA PRO A 141 -36.49 -13.42 7.73
C PRO A 141 -35.70 -14.22 6.71
N ASP A 142 -34.55 -14.73 7.14
CA ASP A 142 -33.75 -15.67 6.36
C ASP A 142 -34.24 -17.12 6.54
N ALA A 143 -33.49 -18.08 5.98
CA ALA A 143 -33.81 -19.51 6.10
C ALA A 143 -33.78 -20.03 7.55
N LEU A 144 -33.10 -19.33 8.47
CA LEU A 144 -33.02 -19.65 9.89
C LEU A 144 -34.08 -18.91 10.72
N GLY A 145 -34.95 -18.12 10.07
CA GLY A 145 -36.01 -17.35 10.72
C GLY A 145 -35.55 -16.05 11.36
N LEU A 146 -34.26 -15.67 11.21
CA LEU A 146 -33.73 -14.40 11.72
C LEU A 146 -33.93 -13.29 10.69
N THR A 147 -34.48 -12.16 11.13
CA THR A 147 -34.56 -10.97 10.27
C THR A 147 -33.17 -10.37 10.05
N ARG A 148 -32.99 -9.68 8.93
CA ARG A 148 -31.74 -8.96 8.64
C ARG A 148 -31.40 -7.96 9.75
N MET A 149 -32.39 -7.22 10.24
CA MET A 149 -32.21 -6.31 11.37
C MET A 149 -31.78 -7.04 12.65
N ALA A 150 -32.30 -8.24 12.93
CA ALA A 150 -31.86 -9.02 14.08
C ALA A 150 -30.37 -9.39 13.98
N LYS A 151 -29.90 -9.78 12.80
CA LYS A 151 -28.47 -10.06 12.57
C LYS A 151 -27.60 -8.83 12.76
N VAL A 152 -28.05 -7.67 12.26
CA VAL A 152 -27.34 -6.40 12.46
C VAL A 152 -27.23 -6.07 13.94
N LYS A 153 -28.32 -6.20 14.71
CA LYS A 153 -28.29 -6.00 16.16
C LYS A 153 -27.30 -6.94 16.83
N GLU A 154 -27.33 -8.23 16.49
CA GLU A 154 -26.43 -9.22 17.09
C GLU A 154 -24.97 -8.89 16.81
N ALA A 155 -24.64 -8.53 15.57
CA ALA A 155 -23.29 -8.12 15.17
C ALA A 155 -22.85 -6.81 15.87
N LEU A 156 -23.73 -5.82 15.98
CA LEU A 156 -23.44 -4.55 16.67
C LEU A 156 -23.27 -4.70 18.18
N LEU A 157 -23.84 -5.77 18.77
CA LEU A 157 -23.74 -6.11 20.18
C LEU A 157 -22.60 -7.08 20.49
N ASP A 158 -21.93 -7.60 19.45
CA ASP A 158 -20.75 -8.43 19.59
C ASP A 158 -19.70 -7.73 20.45
N LYS A 159 -19.02 -8.51 21.30
CA LYS A 159 -18.09 -7.96 22.29
C LYS A 159 -16.93 -7.23 21.62
N ASP A 160 -16.41 -7.78 20.54
CA ASP A 160 -15.22 -7.26 19.87
C ASP A 160 -15.58 -6.03 19.02
N VAL A 161 -16.79 -5.99 18.43
CA VAL A 161 -17.32 -4.79 17.78
C VAL A 161 -17.49 -3.64 18.78
N VAL A 162 -18.12 -3.91 19.93
CA VAL A 162 -18.29 -2.90 20.99
C VAL A 162 -16.94 -2.41 21.48
N LYS A 163 -15.96 -3.31 21.68
CA LYS A 163 -14.61 -2.92 22.10
C LYS A 163 -13.92 -2.06 21.03
N GLY A 164 -14.12 -2.38 19.75
CA GLY A 164 -13.61 -1.57 18.63
C GLY A 164 -14.17 -0.16 18.59
N PHE A 165 -15.48 0.01 18.84
CA PHE A 165 -16.11 1.34 18.88
C PHE A 165 -15.80 2.14 20.14
N PHE A 166 -15.54 1.46 21.26
CA PHE A 166 -15.26 2.07 22.56
C PHE A 166 -13.97 1.51 23.18
N PRO A 167 -12.80 1.79 22.55
CA PRO A 167 -11.50 1.46 23.13
C PRO A 167 -11.28 2.20 24.46
N GLU A 168 -10.47 1.64 25.35
CA GLU A 168 -10.20 2.24 26.67
C GLU A 168 -9.13 3.33 26.58
N GLU A 169 -8.27 3.26 25.56
CA GLU A 169 -7.08 4.07 25.38
C GLU A 169 -7.37 5.44 24.75
N VAL A 170 -8.44 5.54 23.95
CA VAL A 170 -8.79 6.77 23.20
C VAL A 170 -10.28 7.11 23.30
N LYS A 171 -10.59 8.40 23.16
CA LYS A 171 -11.96 8.92 23.28
C LYS A 171 -12.71 8.79 21.96
N SER A 172 -13.26 7.61 21.70
CA SER A 172 -14.17 7.40 20.58
C SER A 172 -15.64 7.50 21.00
N ALA A 173 -16.52 7.75 20.03
CA ALA A 173 -17.96 7.82 20.24
C ALA A 173 -18.73 7.28 19.04
N VAL A 174 -20.02 6.99 19.26
CA VAL A 174 -20.92 6.46 18.22
C VAL A 174 -22.13 7.37 18.07
N VAL A 175 -22.54 7.64 16.84
CA VAL A 175 -23.84 8.22 16.49
C VAL A 175 -24.64 7.15 15.76
N LEU A 176 -25.85 6.85 16.25
CA LEU A 176 -26.75 5.86 15.66
C LEU A 176 -27.86 6.56 14.89
N LEU A 177 -27.90 6.36 13.58
CA LEU A 177 -28.96 6.84 12.70
C LEU A 177 -29.64 5.67 12.00
N ASN A 178 -30.92 5.83 11.73
CA ASN A 178 -31.65 4.99 10.80
C ASN A 178 -32.13 5.79 9.60
N PHE A 179 -32.26 5.13 8.46
CA PHE A 179 -32.81 5.76 7.27
C PHE A 179 -33.83 4.85 6.59
N THR A 180 -34.87 5.48 6.05
CA THR A 180 -35.86 4.87 5.17
C THR A 180 -36.10 5.85 4.03
N ALA A 181 -37.11 6.71 4.14
CA ALA A 181 -37.37 7.83 3.24
C ALA A 181 -36.98 9.16 3.88
N GLY A 182 -36.30 10.01 3.11
CA GLY A 182 -35.88 11.35 3.55
C GLY A 182 -34.56 11.34 4.33
N LYS A 183 -34.39 12.32 5.22
CA LYS A 183 -33.15 12.47 6.00
C LYS A 183 -33.05 11.37 7.07
N PRO A 184 -31.85 10.81 7.31
CA PRO A 184 -31.62 9.89 8.42
C PRO A 184 -32.05 10.48 9.76
N VAL A 185 -32.66 9.66 10.61
CA VAL A 185 -33.21 10.04 11.91
C VAL A 185 -32.37 9.41 13.03
N PRO A 186 -32.17 10.08 14.16
CA PRO A 186 -31.50 9.48 15.33
C PRO A 186 -32.28 8.29 15.91
N VAL A 187 -31.55 7.24 16.30
CA VAL A 187 -32.16 6.04 16.90
C VAL A 187 -32.48 6.28 18.37
N GLY A 188 -33.77 6.18 18.74
CA GLY A 188 -34.23 6.17 20.13
C GLY A 188 -34.21 7.53 20.84
N THR A 189 -34.03 8.63 20.11
CA THR A 189 -33.93 9.99 20.63
C THR A 189 -34.59 11.01 19.71
N ALA A 190 -34.90 12.20 20.25
CA ALA A 190 -35.49 13.30 19.47
C ALA A 190 -34.44 14.11 18.66
N GLY A 191 -33.16 13.92 18.95
CA GLY A 191 -32.05 14.65 18.33
C GLY A 191 -30.79 13.80 18.29
N VAL A 192 -29.79 14.24 17.54
CA VAL A 192 -28.52 13.51 17.38
C VAL A 192 -27.85 13.36 18.75
N GLU A 193 -27.63 12.11 19.20
CA GLU A 193 -26.95 11.81 20.47
C GLU A 193 -25.56 11.24 20.18
N ILE A 194 -24.50 11.86 20.73
CA ILE A 194 -23.12 11.34 20.68
C ILE A 194 -22.93 10.36 21.84
N LEU A 195 -22.98 9.07 21.54
CA LEU A 195 -22.89 7.99 22.51
C LEU A 195 -21.42 7.77 22.89
N LYS A 196 -21.08 8.09 24.14
CA LYS A 196 -19.73 7.90 24.71
C LYS A 196 -19.64 6.68 25.64
N ASN A 197 -20.76 5.99 25.84
CA ASN A 197 -20.89 4.91 26.83
C ASN A 197 -21.46 3.64 26.20
N GLN A 198 -20.73 2.53 26.35
CA GLN A 198 -21.12 1.21 25.86
C GLN A 198 -22.49 0.75 26.36
N LYS A 199 -22.87 1.03 27.62
CA LYS A 199 -24.15 0.65 28.20
C LYS A 199 -25.31 1.33 27.47
N ARG A 200 -25.22 2.66 27.27
CA ARG A 200 -26.24 3.44 26.57
C ARG A 200 -26.35 2.99 25.10
N TYR A 201 -25.21 2.78 24.44
CA TYR A 201 -25.16 2.22 23.09
C TYR A 201 -25.87 0.86 23.00
N LYS A 202 -25.51 -0.10 23.87
CA LYS A 202 -26.13 -1.44 23.90
C LYS A 202 -27.64 -1.37 24.14
N THR A 203 -28.10 -0.47 25.01
CA THR A 203 -29.53 -0.24 25.26
C THR A 203 -30.23 0.25 23.98
N LEU A 204 -29.70 1.28 23.32
CA LEU A 204 -30.28 1.82 22.09
C LEU A 204 -30.33 0.80 20.95
N VAL A 205 -29.27 0.02 20.75
CA VAL A 205 -29.23 -1.04 19.71
C VAL A 205 -30.28 -2.12 19.98
N ARG A 206 -30.47 -2.53 21.24
CA ARG A 206 -31.45 -3.57 21.59
C ARG A 206 -32.89 -3.07 21.44
N GLU A 207 -33.18 -1.93 22.07
CA GLU A 207 -34.54 -1.48 22.32
C GLU A 207 -35.08 -0.60 21.17
N SER A 208 -34.26 0.30 20.64
CA SER A 208 -34.72 1.39 19.77
C SER A 208 -34.42 1.17 18.29
N LEU A 209 -33.38 0.41 17.94
CA LEU A 209 -33.10 0.08 16.54
C LEU A 209 -34.19 -0.89 16.04
N GLN A 210 -35.08 -0.47 15.16
CA GLN A 210 -36.16 -1.32 14.64
C GLN A 210 -36.39 -1.03 13.15
N PRO A 211 -36.90 -2.00 12.38
CA PRO A 211 -37.40 -1.71 11.04
C PRO A 211 -38.58 -0.73 11.14
N GLN A 212 -38.58 0.30 10.29
CA GLN A 212 -39.62 1.34 10.24
C GLN A 212 -40.51 1.23 9.00
N GLY A 213 -40.07 0.48 7.98
CA GLY A 213 -40.77 0.37 6.69
C GLY A 213 -40.50 1.56 5.78
N GLY A 214 -40.82 1.41 4.49
CA GLY A 214 -40.50 2.38 3.44
C GLY A 214 -39.41 1.88 2.49
N TYR A 215 -39.00 2.75 1.57
CA TYR A 215 -37.95 2.47 0.59
C TYR A 215 -36.56 2.80 1.14
N THR A 216 -35.52 2.36 0.44
CA THR A 216 -34.11 2.51 0.81
C THR A 216 -33.52 3.77 0.17
N HIS A 217 -33.55 4.92 0.85
CA HIS A 217 -32.92 6.17 0.37
C HIS A 217 -31.42 6.21 0.73
N LEU A 218 -30.67 5.19 0.30
CA LEU A 218 -29.26 5.03 0.63
C LEU A 218 -28.42 6.25 0.26
N TYR A 219 -28.63 6.79 -0.95
CA TYR A 219 -27.75 7.85 -1.45
C TYR A 219 -27.93 9.17 -0.69
N ASP A 220 -29.18 9.52 -0.39
CA ASP A 220 -29.51 10.70 0.42
C ASP A 220 -28.98 10.54 1.86
N ALA A 221 -29.02 9.31 2.39
CA ALA A 221 -28.51 9.02 3.72
C ALA A 221 -26.98 9.20 3.83
N VAL A 222 -26.23 8.74 2.83
CA VAL A 222 -24.77 8.94 2.75
C VAL A 222 -24.46 10.43 2.57
N GLU A 223 -25.16 11.14 1.68
CA GLU A 223 -24.98 12.58 1.45
C GLU A 223 -25.22 13.39 2.73
N TYR A 224 -26.28 13.08 3.48
CA TYR A 224 -26.56 13.73 4.76
C TYR A 224 -25.45 13.46 5.79
N ALA A 225 -25.04 12.19 5.94
CA ALA A 225 -24.07 11.79 6.96
C ALA A 225 -22.65 12.34 6.71
N THR A 226 -22.28 12.53 5.43
CA THR A 226 -20.97 13.07 5.02
C THR A 226 -20.98 14.59 4.82
N GLY A 227 -22.16 15.22 4.84
CA GLY A 227 -22.35 16.65 4.64
C GLY A 227 -22.99 17.33 5.84
N GLU A 228 -24.31 17.49 5.80
CA GLU A 228 -25.10 18.28 6.77
C GLU A 228 -24.88 17.83 8.22
N LEU A 229 -24.79 16.53 8.47
CA LEU A 229 -24.58 16.00 9.82
C LEU A 229 -23.25 16.45 10.42
N LEU A 230 -22.17 16.45 9.63
CA LEU A 230 -20.86 16.92 10.07
C LEU A 230 -20.82 18.43 10.30
N GLN A 231 -21.83 19.16 9.85
CA GLN A 231 -21.98 20.58 10.15
C GLN A 231 -22.67 20.86 11.49
N ASN A 232 -23.23 19.83 12.14
CA ASN A 232 -23.83 19.95 13.46
C ASN A 232 -22.79 20.36 14.51
N GLU A 233 -23.11 21.37 15.31
CA GLU A 233 -22.19 21.95 16.30
C GLU A 233 -21.69 20.95 17.35
N GLU A 234 -22.53 20.01 17.79
CA GLU A 234 -22.10 18.99 18.76
C GLU A 234 -21.11 18.01 18.14
N ILE A 235 -21.33 17.63 16.88
CA ILE A 235 -20.43 16.74 16.13
C ILE A 235 -19.11 17.44 15.85
N LYS A 236 -19.13 18.66 15.30
CA LYS A 236 -17.92 19.47 15.09
C LYS A 236 -17.10 19.61 16.36
N LYS A 237 -17.76 20.00 17.45
CA LYS A 237 -17.11 20.16 18.75
C LYS A 237 -16.50 18.85 19.24
N PHE A 238 -17.14 17.71 19.01
CA PHE A 238 -16.56 16.41 19.37
C PHE A 238 -15.32 16.10 18.53
N LEU A 239 -15.40 16.26 17.20
CA LEU A 239 -14.30 16.00 16.27
C LEU A 239 -13.08 16.87 16.63
N THR A 240 -13.26 18.19 16.77
CA THR A 240 -12.15 19.11 17.07
C THR A 240 -11.58 18.93 18.49
N LEU A 241 -12.41 18.72 19.52
CA LEU A 241 -11.91 18.60 20.90
C LEU A 241 -11.15 17.30 21.18
N ASN A 242 -11.44 16.25 20.43
CA ASN A 242 -10.84 14.93 20.65
C ASN A 242 -9.90 14.52 19.52
N ASP A 243 -9.67 15.41 18.55
CA ASP A 243 -8.90 15.11 17.33
C ASP A 243 -9.39 13.81 16.67
N ALA A 244 -10.72 13.67 16.58
CA ALA A 244 -11.36 12.45 16.14
C ALA A 244 -11.71 12.51 14.66
N SER A 245 -11.41 11.45 13.92
CA SER A 245 -11.81 11.35 12.51
C SER A 245 -13.26 10.86 12.38
N PRO A 246 -14.05 11.39 11.44
CA PRO A 246 -15.40 10.89 11.16
C PRO A 246 -15.37 9.62 10.31
N THR A 247 -15.85 8.51 10.89
CA THR A 247 -15.96 7.20 10.23
C THR A 247 -17.43 6.85 10.03
N ILE A 248 -17.92 6.93 8.80
CA ILE A 248 -19.32 6.65 8.45
C ILE A 248 -19.42 5.18 8.03
N ILE A 249 -20.29 4.42 8.68
CA ILE A 249 -20.59 3.03 8.31
C ILE A 249 -22.05 3.00 7.85
N VAL A 250 -22.26 2.83 6.55
CA VAL A 250 -23.60 2.77 5.96
C VAL A 250 -23.95 1.33 5.67
N LEU A 251 -25.02 0.85 6.32
CA LEU A 251 -25.49 -0.52 6.19
C LEU A 251 -26.80 -0.55 5.43
N THR A 252 -26.90 -1.40 4.42
CA THR A 252 -28.13 -1.61 3.65
C THR A 252 -28.27 -3.06 3.20
N ASP A 253 -29.51 -3.49 2.95
CA ASP A 253 -29.81 -4.79 2.37
C ASP A 253 -30.32 -4.75 0.93
N GLY A 254 -30.44 -3.55 0.36
CA GLY A 254 -31.09 -3.34 -0.91
C GLY A 254 -30.42 -2.26 -1.75
N PHE A 255 -30.91 -2.15 -2.98
CA PHE A 255 -30.49 -1.08 -3.88
C PHE A 255 -31.22 0.22 -3.53
N ASN A 256 -30.60 1.36 -3.81
CA ASN A 256 -31.26 2.65 -3.60
C ASN A 256 -32.60 2.68 -4.35
N ASN A 257 -33.68 3.06 -3.65
CA ASN A 257 -34.99 3.14 -4.25
C ASN A 257 -35.77 4.29 -3.58
N LEU A 258 -36.33 5.20 -4.38
CA LEU A 258 -37.16 6.32 -3.91
C LEU A 258 -38.65 6.06 -4.18
N SER A 259 -38.98 5.15 -5.10
CA SER A 259 -40.36 4.85 -5.48
C SER A 259 -40.51 3.44 -6.09
N ALA A 260 -41.69 2.81 -5.95
CA ALA A 260 -41.93 1.51 -6.60
C ALA A 260 -41.70 1.51 -8.14
N ALA A 261 -41.73 2.66 -8.81
CA ALA A 261 -41.53 2.77 -10.25
C ALA A 261 -40.05 2.82 -10.65
N ASP A 262 -39.13 3.02 -9.70
CA ASP A 262 -37.72 3.21 -10.00
C ASP A 262 -37.12 1.99 -10.69
N THR A 263 -36.32 2.28 -11.70
CA THR A 263 -35.51 1.34 -12.45
C THR A 263 -34.04 1.43 -12.02
N CYS A 264 -33.25 0.42 -12.36
CA CYS A 264 -31.83 0.44 -12.08
C CYS A 264 -31.13 1.67 -12.68
N GLY A 265 -31.51 2.06 -13.91
CA GLY A 265 -30.93 3.18 -14.62
C GLY A 265 -31.17 4.53 -13.94
N ASP A 266 -32.29 4.70 -13.23
CA ASP A 266 -32.60 5.94 -12.50
C ASP A 266 -31.58 6.23 -11.40
N ASN A 267 -30.96 5.19 -10.84
CA ASN A 267 -29.91 5.33 -9.82
C ASN A 267 -28.58 5.79 -10.38
N ALA A 268 -28.31 5.66 -11.69
CA ALA A 268 -27.04 6.10 -12.26
C ALA A 268 -26.82 7.61 -12.06
N VAL A 269 -27.86 8.42 -12.34
CA VAL A 269 -27.80 9.89 -12.17
C VAL A 269 -27.69 10.27 -10.69
N ARG A 270 -28.44 9.58 -9.82
CA ARG A 270 -28.45 9.84 -8.38
C ARG A 270 -27.11 9.47 -7.74
N LEU A 271 -26.55 8.32 -8.12
CA LEU A 271 -25.23 7.88 -7.70
C LEU A 271 -24.16 8.86 -8.18
N SER A 272 -24.21 9.32 -9.43
CA SER A 272 -23.27 10.33 -9.94
C SER A 272 -23.27 11.59 -9.08
N ARG A 273 -24.46 12.08 -8.67
CA ARG A 273 -24.57 13.22 -7.76
C ARG A 273 -23.90 12.95 -6.41
N LEU A 274 -24.15 11.78 -5.83
CA LEU A 274 -23.52 11.37 -4.57
C LEU A 274 -21.99 11.29 -4.72
N LEU A 275 -21.47 10.67 -5.79
CA LEU A 275 -20.02 10.56 -6.01
C LEU A 275 -19.36 11.93 -6.20
N LYS A 276 -20.04 12.89 -6.85
CA LYS A 276 -19.61 14.31 -6.92
C LYS A 276 -19.53 14.91 -5.52
N ASN A 277 -20.60 14.76 -4.74
CA ASN A 277 -20.67 15.27 -3.38
C ASN A 277 -19.56 14.69 -2.50
N LEU A 278 -19.36 13.36 -2.50
CA LEU A 278 -18.29 12.71 -1.74
C LEU A 278 -16.90 13.21 -2.15
N ARG A 279 -16.67 13.39 -3.45
CA ARG A 279 -15.41 13.96 -3.95
C ARG A 279 -15.23 15.39 -3.46
N GLU A 280 -16.23 16.25 -3.57
CA GLU A 280 -16.18 17.64 -3.09
C GLU A 280 -15.96 17.70 -1.57
N ARG A 281 -16.58 16.81 -0.79
CA ARG A 281 -16.41 16.76 0.67
C ARG A 281 -15.05 16.24 1.12
N ARG A 282 -14.34 15.51 0.27
CA ARG A 282 -13.02 14.95 0.60
C ARG A 282 -11.86 15.71 -0.05
N THR A 283 -12.00 16.16 -1.28
CA THR A 283 -10.94 16.83 -2.05
C THR A 283 -11.27 18.30 -2.35
N GLY A 284 -12.29 18.86 -1.70
CA GLY A 284 -12.62 20.28 -1.81
C GLY A 284 -11.50 21.16 -1.25
N GLU A 285 -11.39 22.36 -1.80
CA GLU A 285 -10.42 23.35 -1.33
C GLU A 285 -10.68 23.70 0.16
N GLY A 286 -9.64 23.66 0.98
CA GLY A 286 -9.73 23.97 2.42
C GLY A 286 -10.24 22.84 3.32
N VAL A 287 -10.39 21.61 2.81
CA VAL A 287 -10.76 20.44 3.64
C VAL A 287 -9.51 19.78 4.24
N GLU A 288 -9.34 19.97 5.56
CA GLU A 288 -8.30 19.30 6.37
C GLU A 288 -8.45 17.78 6.32
N LEU A 289 -7.33 17.05 6.22
CA LEU A 289 -7.31 15.59 6.08
C LEU A 289 -8.00 14.87 7.24
N ASP A 290 -7.78 15.30 8.47
CA ASP A 290 -8.30 14.63 9.68
C ASP A 290 -9.82 14.72 9.81
N LEU A 291 -10.41 15.74 9.18
CA LEU A 291 -11.86 15.97 9.16
C LEU A 291 -12.56 15.32 7.97
N ARG A 292 -11.81 14.68 7.05
CA ARG A 292 -12.41 14.04 5.87
C ARG A 292 -13.22 12.81 6.29
N PRO A 293 -14.50 12.72 5.90
CA PRO A 293 -15.30 11.55 6.16
C PRO A 293 -14.75 10.32 5.44
N THR A 294 -14.57 9.22 6.19
CA THR A 294 -14.28 7.90 5.61
C THR A 294 -15.58 7.09 5.58
N VAL A 295 -15.99 6.63 4.40
CA VAL A 295 -17.25 5.89 4.21
C VAL A 295 -16.98 4.42 4.00
N PHE A 296 -17.47 3.59 4.91
CA PHE A 296 -17.56 2.15 4.77
C PHE A 296 -18.99 1.77 4.41
N SER A 297 -19.15 0.95 3.37
CA SER A 297 -20.46 0.44 2.98
C SER A 297 -20.59 -1.03 3.32
N VAL A 298 -21.70 -1.44 3.92
CA VAL A 298 -21.96 -2.82 4.32
C VAL A 298 -23.25 -3.28 3.66
N GLY A 299 -23.12 -4.13 2.65
CA GLY A 299 -24.24 -4.74 1.94
C GLY A 299 -24.62 -6.09 2.52
N LEU A 300 -25.91 -6.28 2.86
CA LEU A 300 -26.48 -7.59 3.21
C LEU A 300 -26.89 -8.41 1.98
N GLY A 301 -26.60 -7.92 0.77
CA GLY A 301 -26.89 -8.57 -0.51
C GLY A 301 -25.99 -9.77 -0.82
N ARG A 302 -26.27 -10.43 -1.95
CA ARG A 302 -25.38 -11.49 -2.47
C ARG A 302 -24.23 -10.84 -3.24
N PRO A 303 -22.99 -11.33 -3.12
CA PRO A 303 -21.87 -10.78 -3.90
C PRO A 303 -22.12 -10.96 -5.40
N ILE A 304 -21.69 -9.98 -6.20
CA ILE A 304 -21.61 -10.12 -7.66
C ILE A 304 -20.74 -11.33 -7.94
N ARG A 305 -21.17 -12.22 -8.85
CA ARG A 305 -20.39 -13.41 -9.23
C ARG A 305 -18.93 -13.01 -9.47
N PRO A 306 -17.93 -13.75 -8.94
CA PRO A 306 -16.52 -13.36 -8.80
C PRO A 306 -15.73 -13.13 -10.11
N ARG A 307 -16.40 -13.01 -11.27
CA ARG A 307 -15.77 -12.73 -12.57
C ARG A 307 -15.94 -11.29 -13.05
N LYS A 308 -16.62 -10.45 -12.29
CA LYS A 308 -16.85 -9.04 -12.64
C LYS A 308 -16.49 -8.16 -11.44
N THR A 309 -15.22 -8.16 -11.04
CA THR A 309 -14.66 -6.97 -10.40
C THR A 309 -14.83 -5.82 -11.39
N ILE A 310 -15.41 -4.71 -10.94
CA ILE A 310 -15.40 -3.48 -11.75
C ILE A 310 -13.93 -3.19 -12.02
N GLU A 311 -13.51 -3.13 -13.28
CA GLU A 311 -12.11 -2.88 -13.62
C GLU A 311 -11.62 -1.65 -12.83
N ASP A 312 -10.47 -1.77 -12.17
CA ASP A 312 -9.94 -0.71 -11.32
C ASP A 312 -9.70 0.62 -12.08
N SER A 313 -9.59 0.56 -13.41
CA SER A 313 -9.58 1.72 -14.31
C SER A 313 -10.91 2.49 -14.31
N LEU A 314 -12.04 1.79 -14.18
CA LEU A 314 -13.39 2.37 -14.18
C LEU A 314 -13.76 2.97 -12.82
N LYS A 315 -13.19 2.50 -11.70
CA LYS A 315 -13.48 3.06 -10.37
C LYS A 315 -12.88 4.45 -10.15
N ARG A 316 -11.70 4.72 -10.74
CA ARG A 316 -10.85 5.86 -10.35
C ARG A 316 -11.29 7.24 -10.84
N ASN A 317 -11.91 7.32 -12.03
CA ASN A 317 -12.26 8.59 -12.65
C ASN A 317 -13.77 8.75 -12.91
N LEU A 318 -14.58 7.74 -12.56
CA LEU A 318 -15.98 7.70 -12.93
C LEU A 318 -16.85 8.35 -11.85
N VAL A 319 -16.86 9.67 -11.87
CA VAL A 319 -17.82 10.45 -11.08
C VAL A 319 -19.17 10.53 -11.81
N ASP A 320 -19.17 10.44 -13.14
CA ASP A 320 -20.36 10.35 -13.97
C ASP A 320 -20.66 8.88 -14.33
N VAL A 321 -21.64 8.32 -13.63
CA VAL A 321 -22.10 6.95 -13.78
C VAL A 321 -23.11 6.86 -14.92
N ASP A 322 -22.79 6.03 -15.91
CA ASP A 322 -23.71 5.65 -16.98
C ASP A 322 -24.60 4.46 -16.56
N PRO A 323 -25.91 4.44 -16.89
CA PRO A 323 -26.79 3.30 -16.61
C PRO A 323 -26.26 1.95 -17.14
N GLY A 324 -25.62 1.93 -18.31
CA GLY A 324 -25.01 0.73 -18.87
C GLY A 324 -23.80 0.25 -18.08
N LYS A 325 -23.03 1.16 -17.45
CA LYS A 325 -21.91 0.79 -16.57
C LYS A 325 -22.40 0.24 -15.23
N LEU A 326 -23.41 0.86 -14.63
CA LEU A 326 -23.97 0.43 -13.34
C LEU A 326 -24.80 -0.86 -13.47
N CYS A 327 -25.70 -0.89 -14.44
CA CYS A 327 -26.75 -1.91 -14.54
C CYS A 327 -26.56 -2.86 -15.72
N GLY A 328 -25.72 -2.54 -16.69
CA GLY A 328 -25.59 -3.29 -17.94
C GLY A 328 -26.93 -3.43 -18.65
N LYS A 329 -27.28 -4.66 -19.01
CA LYS A 329 -28.56 -4.99 -19.66
C LYS A 329 -29.79 -4.76 -18.79
N TYR A 330 -29.62 -4.52 -17.48
CA TYR A 330 -30.71 -4.34 -16.52
C TYR A 330 -31.08 -2.88 -16.29
N ALA A 331 -30.53 -1.93 -17.06
CA ALA A 331 -30.79 -0.50 -16.89
C ALA A 331 -32.29 -0.16 -16.87
N GLY A 332 -33.10 -0.77 -17.74
CA GLY A 332 -34.56 -0.57 -17.77
C GLY A 332 -35.36 -1.48 -16.83
N SER A 333 -34.71 -2.32 -16.02
CA SER A 333 -35.39 -3.23 -15.10
C SER A 333 -35.79 -2.50 -13.81
N ARG A 334 -37.01 -2.77 -13.33
CA ARG A 334 -37.52 -2.25 -12.05
C ARG A 334 -36.76 -2.86 -10.88
N ILE A 335 -36.66 -2.08 -9.81
CA ILE A 335 -36.03 -2.51 -8.56
C ILE A 335 -37.10 -3.17 -7.68
N ASP A 336 -37.37 -4.45 -7.97
CA ASP A 336 -38.42 -5.26 -7.32
C ASP A 336 -37.86 -6.52 -6.62
N GLY A 337 -36.57 -6.48 -6.22
CA GLY A 337 -35.87 -7.58 -5.57
C GLY A 337 -35.26 -8.62 -6.53
N SER A 338 -35.61 -8.62 -7.82
CA SER A 338 -34.97 -9.48 -8.82
C SER A 338 -33.50 -9.10 -9.06
N LEU A 339 -33.20 -7.80 -9.08
CA LEU A 339 -31.87 -7.25 -9.27
C LEU A 339 -30.95 -7.45 -8.06
N GLU A 340 -31.51 -7.44 -6.85
CA GLU A 340 -30.79 -7.71 -5.59
C GLU A 340 -30.26 -9.15 -5.55
N LYS A 341 -30.99 -10.11 -6.12
CA LYS A 341 -30.52 -11.50 -6.24
C LYS A 341 -29.28 -11.64 -7.14
N ILE A 342 -29.04 -10.67 -8.03
CA ILE A 342 -27.91 -10.62 -8.95
C ILE A 342 -26.73 -9.87 -8.32
N GLY A 343 -26.96 -9.10 -7.26
CA GLY A 343 -25.94 -8.34 -6.53
C GLY A 343 -25.55 -7.02 -7.20
N ILE A 344 -26.42 -6.44 -8.05
CA ILE A 344 -26.12 -5.19 -8.78
C ILE A 344 -25.88 -4.02 -7.82
N ASP A 345 -26.48 -4.06 -6.65
CA ASP A 345 -26.32 -3.11 -5.56
C ASP A 345 -24.87 -2.96 -5.08
N ASN A 346 -24.12 -4.05 -5.06
CA ASN A 346 -22.73 -4.05 -4.61
C ASN A 346 -21.84 -3.10 -5.43
N ALA A 347 -22.11 -2.92 -6.72
CA ALA A 347 -21.35 -2.01 -7.57
C ALA A 347 -21.46 -0.56 -7.07
N SER A 348 -22.67 -0.15 -6.66
CA SER A 348 -22.88 1.19 -6.11
C SER A 348 -22.24 1.35 -4.72
N LEU A 349 -22.31 0.32 -3.87
CA LEU A 349 -21.66 0.32 -2.56
C LEU A 349 -20.14 0.45 -2.70
N GLU A 350 -19.55 -0.31 -3.61
CA GLU A 350 -18.11 -0.24 -3.90
C GLU A 350 -17.66 1.14 -4.39
N TRP A 351 -18.42 1.80 -5.28
CA TRP A 351 -18.11 3.17 -5.68
C TRP A 351 -18.31 4.20 -4.55
N ILE A 352 -19.36 4.05 -3.74
CA ILE A 352 -19.59 4.93 -2.58
C ILE A 352 -18.43 4.82 -1.60
N ALA A 353 -18.02 3.61 -1.24
CA ALA A 353 -16.91 3.39 -0.33
C ALA A 353 -15.60 3.93 -0.91
N PHE A 354 -15.31 3.62 -2.19
CA PHE A 354 -14.09 4.09 -2.86
C PHE A 354 -14.01 5.63 -2.90
N HIS A 355 -15.05 6.32 -3.36
CA HIS A 355 -15.07 7.78 -3.40
C HIS A 355 -15.17 8.41 -2.00
N GLY A 356 -15.72 7.69 -1.04
CA GLY A 356 -15.70 8.02 0.38
C GLY A 356 -14.41 7.62 1.09
N GLY A 357 -13.42 7.08 0.39
CA GLY A 357 -12.10 6.67 0.89
C GLY A 357 -12.07 5.50 1.86
N GLY A 358 -13.14 4.70 1.97
CA GLY A 358 -13.20 3.49 2.77
C GLY A 358 -13.40 2.23 1.91
N PHE A 359 -14.02 1.19 2.50
CA PHE A 359 -14.20 -0.11 1.86
C PHE A 359 -15.64 -0.62 1.86
N SER A 360 -15.95 -1.48 0.89
CA SER A 360 -17.26 -2.12 0.75
C SER A 360 -17.20 -3.57 1.20
N TYR A 361 -17.99 -3.90 2.22
CA TYR A 361 -18.17 -5.26 2.71
C TYR A 361 -19.49 -5.83 2.21
N ILE A 362 -19.47 -7.07 1.72
CA ILE A 362 -20.67 -7.81 1.34
C ILE A 362 -20.75 -9.03 2.26
N ARG A 363 -21.62 -8.97 3.27
CA ARG A 363 -21.72 -9.95 4.36
C ARG A 363 -23.17 -10.10 4.81
N GLN A 364 -23.67 -11.33 4.89
CA GLN A 364 -25.09 -11.61 5.19
C GLN A 364 -25.32 -12.21 6.58
N ASP A 365 -24.24 -12.62 7.21
CA ASP A 365 -24.18 -13.34 8.47
C ASP A 365 -23.64 -12.45 9.59
N VAL A 366 -23.97 -12.82 10.83
CA VAL A 366 -23.60 -12.05 12.03
C VAL A 366 -22.08 -11.92 12.15
N GLU A 367 -21.34 -13.00 11.93
CA GLU A 367 -19.87 -13.00 12.01
C GLU A 367 -19.26 -12.11 10.92
N GLY A 368 -19.72 -12.25 9.68
CA GLY A 368 -19.30 -11.38 8.57
C GLY A 368 -19.57 -9.90 8.84
N LEU A 369 -20.74 -9.57 9.40
CA LEU A 369 -21.07 -8.20 9.80
C LEU A 369 -20.17 -7.69 10.92
N GLY A 370 -19.90 -8.54 11.92
CA GLY A 370 -18.96 -8.22 12.99
C GLY A 370 -17.57 -7.88 12.45
N LYS A 371 -17.06 -8.68 11.49
CA LYS A 371 -15.79 -8.41 10.81
C LYS A 371 -15.80 -7.10 10.01
N ALA A 372 -16.93 -6.74 9.38
CA ALA A 372 -17.05 -5.47 8.68
C ALA A 372 -16.99 -4.27 9.64
N PHE A 373 -17.69 -4.34 10.78
CA PHE A 373 -17.62 -3.30 11.81
C PHE A 373 -16.24 -3.20 12.47
N GLN A 374 -15.61 -4.34 12.75
CA GLN A 374 -14.24 -4.38 13.25
C GLN A 374 -13.23 -3.83 12.24
N GLY A 375 -13.42 -4.10 10.95
CA GLY A 375 -12.59 -3.55 9.88
C GLY A 375 -12.70 -2.03 9.77
N ALA A 376 -13.91 -1.48 9.93
CA ALA A 376 -14.10 -0.03 10.01
C ALA A 376 -13.52 0.59 11.30
N ALA A 377 -13.48 -0.18 12.39
CA ALA A 377 -12.86 0.18 13.67
C ALA A 377 -11.41 -0.34 13.81
N ALA A 378 -10.76 -0.66 12.68
CA ALA A 378 -9.43 -1.24 12.66
C ALA A 378 -8.40 -0.30 13.28
N GLU A 379 -7.35 -0.91 13.84
CA GLU A 379 -6.16 -0.18 14.27
C GLU A 379 -5.51 0.50 13.07
N ARG A 380 -4.96 1.68 13.32
CA ARG A 380 -4.08 2.34 12.37
C ARG A 380 -2.65 1.94 12.70
N PHE A 381 -1.74 2.17 11.78
CA PHE A 381 -0.36 1.73 11.94
C PHE A 381 0.59 2.84 11.54
N GLU A 382 1.71 2.89 12.25
CA GLU A 382 2.76 3.89 12.06
C GLU A 382 3.53 3.63 10.77
N TRP A 383 3.90 2.37 10.50
CA TRP A 383 4.68 2.01 9.33
C TRP A 383 4.33 0.62 8.79
N PHE A 384 4.77 0.35 7.57
CA PHE A 384 4.40 -0.86 6.83
C PHE A 384 5.63 -1.49 6.19
N GLU A 385 5.71 -2.82 6.27
CA GLU A 385 6.60 -3.63 5.43
C GLU A 385 5.82 -4.06 4.18
N LEU A 386 6.34 -3.73 3.01
CA LEU A 386 5.85 -4.21 1.72
C LEU A 386 6.75 -5.31 1.20
N ARG A 387 6.17 -6.45 0.87
CA ARG A 387 6.82 -7.52 0.11
C ARG A 387 6.11 -7.70 -1.22
N TYR A 388 6.86 -7.76 -2.30
CA TYR A 388 6.28 -8.15 -3.58
C TYR A 388 7.24 -9.02 -4.38
N ALA A 389 6.65 -9.88 -5.22
CA ALA A 389 7.38 -10.79 -6.09
C ALA A 389 7.14 -10.43 -7.56
N VAL A 390 8.17 -10.60 -8.38
CA VAL A 390 8.17 -10.42 -9.83
C VAL A 390 9.06 -11.50 -10.46
N ASP A 391 9.07 -11.58 -11.79
CA ASP A 391 10.04 -12.43 -12.48
C ASP A 391 11.47 -11.97 -12.15
N GLN A 392 12.30 -12.94 -11.74
CA GLN A 392 13.71 -12.77 -11.38
C GLN A 392 14.55 -12.06 -12.43
N PHE A 393 14.19 -12.20 -13.72
CA PHE A 393 14.91 -11.53 -14.82
C PHE A 393 14.81 -10.01 -14.73
N TYR A 394 13.72 -9.46 -14.19
CA TYR A 394 13.57 -8.01 -14.03
C TYR A 394 14.44 -7.43 -12.92
N LEU A 395 14.86 -8.25 -11.94
CA LEU A 395 15.70 -7.81 -10.82
C LEU A 395 17.20 -7.83 -11.12
N ARG A 396 17.61 -8.18 -12.35
CA ARG A 396 19.03 -8.24 -12.76
C ARG A 396 19.62 -6.89 -13.18
N ARG A 397 18.78 -5.90 -13.45
CA ARG A 397 19.17 -4.55 -13.88
C ARG A 397 18.62 -3.53 -12.89
N ALA A 398 18.99 -2.27 -13.04
CA ALA A 398 18.34 -1.21 -12.30
C ALA A 398 16.83 -1.19 -12.64
N PHE A 399 15.99 -0.99 -11.64
CA PHE A 399 14.53 -0.98 -11.82
C PHE A 399 13.84 0.05 -10.93
N GLU A 400 12.67 0.49 -11.38
CA GLU A 400 11.78 1.37 -10.62
C GLU A 400 10.75 0.54 -9.85
N SER A 401 10.58 0.88 -8.58
CA SER A 401 9.46 0.45 -7.75
C SER A 401 8.65 1.68 -7.36
N LYS A 402 7.35 1.64 -7.62
CA LYS A 402 6.46 2.76 -7.34
C LYS A 402 5.28 2.32 -6.50
N LEU A 403 5.04 3.04 -5.42
CA LEU A 403 3.98 2.78 -4.45
C LEU A 403 2.94 3.89 -4.59
N ARG A 404 1.66 3.52 -4.64
CA ARG A 404 0.55 4.48 -4.73
C ARG A 404 -0.55 4.10 -3.77
N LEU A 405 -0.85 4.99 -2.83
CA LEU A 405 -2.04 4.92 -1.98
C LEU A 405 -3.26 5.35 -2.79
N VAL A 406 -4.28 4.49 -2.82
CA VAL A 406 -5.52 4.73 -3.60
C VAL A 406 -6.76 4.98 -2.74
N ALA A 407 -6.65 4.87 -1.41
CA ALA A 407 -7.77 5.06 -0.47
C ALA A 407 -7.34 5.95 0.72
N PHE A 408 -8.32 6.49 1.46
CA PHE A 408 -8.17 7.48 2.56
C PHE A 408 -7.60 8.84 2.18
N ALA A 409 -6.52 8.87 1.41
CA ALA A 409 -5.84 10.03 0.89
C ALA A 409 -5.06 9.60 -0.37
N THR A 410 -4.55 10.56 -1.12
CA THR A 410 -3.63 10.26 -2.24
C THR A 410 -2.19 10.37 -1.76
N ALA A 411 -1.36 9.40 -2.11
CA ALA A 411 0.09 9.41 -1.84
C ALA A 411 0.79 8.58 -2.92
N GLU A 412 1.91 9.04 -3.46
CA GLU A 412 2.66 8.30 -4.47
C GLU A 412 4.14 8.63 -4.39
N ALA A 413 4.97 7.58 -4.37
CA ALA A 413 6.42 7.71 -4.39
C ALA A 413 7.07 6.63 -5.24
N LYS A 414 8.24 6.97 -5.78
CA LYS A 414 9.07 6.07 -6.58
C LYS A 414 10.43 5.91 -5.94
N LEU A 415 10.96 4.70 -6.05
CA LEU A 415 12.32 4.36 -5.67
C LEU A 415 13.02 3.67 -6.84
N MET A 416 14.21 4.14 -7.16
CA MET A 416 15.11 3.44 -8.08
C MET A 416 16.04 2.52 -7.30
N LEU A 417 16.07 1.25 -7.71
CA LEU A 417 16.93 0.22 -7.11
C LEU A 417 18.02 -0.18 -8.10
N TYR A 418 19.25 -0.27 -7.64
CA TYR A 418 20.45 -0.56 -8.42
C TYR A 418 21.15 -1.80 -7.85
N PRO A 419 20.79 -3.01 -8.32
CA PRO A 419 21.52 -4.22 -7.98
C PRO A 419 22.98 -4.15 -8.46
N SER A 420 23.91 -4.70 -7.68
CA SER A 420 25.30 -4.83 -8.13
C SER A 420 25.39 -5.70 -9.40
N PRO A 421 26.13 -5.25 -10.43
CA PRO A 421 26.34 -6.03 -11.64
C PRO A 421 27.36 -7.16 -11.47
N TRP A 422 28.15 -7.14 -10.39
CA TRP A 422 29.25 -8.07 -10.16
C TRP A 422 28.99 -9.08 -9.03
N PHE A 423 28.15 -8.71 -8.07
CA PHE A 423 27.92 -9.51 -6.87
C PHE A 423 26.42 -9.59 -6.58
N ASP A 424 25.88 -10.80 -6.67
CA ASP A 424 24.54 -11.07 -6.18
C ASP A 424 24.61 -11.22 -4.65
N ALA A 425 23.64 -10.62 -3.95
CA ALA A 425 23.45 -10.89 -2.54
C ALA A 425 23.18 -12.41 -2.35
N PRO A 426 23.55 -13.00 -1.21
CA PRO A 426 23.16 -14.38 -0.91
C PRO A 426 21.65 -14.52 -1.04
N THR A 427 21.21 -15.59 -1.70
CA THR A 427 19.79 -15.97 -1.75
C THR A 427 19.26 -16.08 -0.32
N GLY A 428 18.08 -15.52 -0.10
CA GLY A 428 17.44 -15.60 1.21
C GLY A 428 16.98 -17.02 1.52
N THR A 429 16.79 -17.33 2.80
CA THR A 429 16.11 -18.56 3.18
C THR A 429 14.60 -18.31 3.17
N PRO A 430 13.80 -19.14 2.47
CA PRO A 430 12.36 -18.97 2.48
C PRO A 430 11.81 -19.22 3.89
N ASP A 431 10.88 -18.39 4.33
CA ASP A 431 10.10 -18.60 5.53
C ASP A 431 8.90 -19.52 5.26
N GLU A 432 8.09 -19.76 6.30
CA GLU A 432 6.89 -20.60 6.21
C GLU A 432 5.86 -20.09 5.18
N SER A 433 5.88 -18.78 4.89
CA SER A 433 5.01 -18.12 3.92
C SER A 433 5.63 -18.04 2.51
N GLY A 434 6.84 -18.58 2.34
CA GLY A 434 7.59 -18.60 1.08
C GLY A 434 8.35 -17.30 0.77
N TRP A 435 8.43 -16.36 1.71
CA TRP A 435 9.19 -15.12 1.55
C TRP A 435 10.64 -15.29 2.00
N ALA A 436 11.56 -14.73 1.23
CA ALA A 436 12.99 -14.81 1.44
C ALA A 436 13.40 -13.90 2.60
N ARG A 437 13.98 -14.49 3.64
CA ARG A 437 14.61 -13.76 4.73
C ARG A 437 16.03 -13.34 4.33
N PRO A 438 16.46 -12.10 4.63
CA PRO A 438 17.80 -11.65 4.31
C PRO A 438 18.87 -12.55 4.95
N THR A 439 19.81 -12.99 4.12
CA THR A 439 21.02 -13.64 4.59
C THR A 439 22.13 -12.60 4.66
N PRO A 440 22.92 -12.54 5.76
CA PRO A 440 23.98 -11.54 5.87
C PRO A 440 25.06 -11.80 4.81
N LEU A 441 25.58 -10.73 4.19
CA LEU A 441 26.66 -10.80 3.19
C LEU A 441 27.91 -11.56 3.69
N ARG A 442 28.15 -11.57 5.01
CA ARG A 442 29.21 -12.35 5.65
C ARG A 442 29.14 -13.83 5.32
N ALA A 443 27.93 -14.39 5.12
CA ALA A 443 27.75 -15.78 4.72
C ALA A 443 28.32 -16.03 3.31
N SER A 444 28.02 -15.16 2.34
CA SER A 444 28.62 -15.24 0.99
C SER A 444 30.12 -15.02 1.03
N ALA A 445 30.59 -14.03 1.80
CA ALA A 445 32.01 -13.73 1.92
C ALA A 445 32.79 -14.92 2.52
N ALA A 446 32.22 -15.63 3.49
CA ALA A 446 32.83 -16.82 4.09
C ALA A 446 33.02 -17.98 3.08
N VAL A 447 32.20 -18.04 2.01
CA VAL A 447 32.33 -19.04 0.95
C VAL A 447 33.25 -18.56 -0.18
N VAL A 448 33.10 -17.32 -0.63
CA VAL A 448 33.83 -16.78 -1.79
C VAL A 448 35.28 -16.43 -1.47
N MET A 449 35.55 -15.82 -0.31
CA MET A 449 36.89 -15.34 0.05
C MET A 449 37.93 -16.46 0.15
N PRO A 450 37.63 -17.66 0.71
CA PRO A 450 38.59 -18.77 0.67
C PRO A 450 38.92 -19.23 -0.75
N ILE A 451 37.93 -19.31 -1.64
CA ILE A 451 38.13 -19.73 -3.04
C ILE A 451 39.00 -18.68 -3.76
N LEU A 452 38.66 -17.40 -3.61
CA LEU A 452 39.43 -16.31 -4.20
C LEU A 452 40.86 -16.28 -3.65
N GLY A 453 41.02 -16.49 -2.34
CA GLY A 453 42.31 -16.58 -1.65
C GLY A 453 43.15 -17.75 -2.18
N ILE A 454 42.54 -18.91 -2.41
CA ILE A 454 43.19 -20.07 -3.03
C ILE A 454 43.61 -19.73 -4.47
N LEU A 455 42.73 -19.14 -5.27
CA LEU A 455 43.04 -18.79 -6.67
C LEU A 455 44.18 -17.76 -6.77
N ILE A 456 44.15 -16.72 -5.94
CA ILE A 456 45.22 -15.71 -5.86
C ILE A 456 46.52 -16.38 -5.40
N SER A 457 46.46 -17.27 -4.41
CA SER A 457 47.63 -18.01 -3.94
C SER A 457 48.20 -18.90 -5.04
N VAL A 458 47.38 -19.65 -5.76
CA VAL A 458 47.79 -20.51 -6.88
C VAL A 458 48.42 -19.67 -8.01
N ALA A 459 47.81 -18.53 -8.35
CA ALA A 459 48.37 -17.61 -9.35
C ALA A 459 49.73 -17.06 -8.91
N PHE A 460 49.85 -16.64 -7.65
CA PHE A 460 51.08 -16.12 -7.08
C PHE A 460 52.18 -17.20 -7.01
N PHE A 461 51.90 -18.37 -6.47
CA PHE A 461 52.85 -19.48 -6.38
C PHE A 461 53.22 -20.02 -7.78
N GLY A 462 52.29 -20.03 -8.72
CA GLY A 462 52.56 -20.36 -10.12
C GLY A 462 53.51 -19.36 -10.77
N ALA A 463 53.27 -18.06 -10.61
CA ALA A 463 54.14 -17.00 -11.12
C ALA A 463 55.51 -17.00 -10.45
N ALA A 464 55.56 -17.13 -9.11
CA ALA A 464 56.78 -17.24 -8.34
C ALA A 464 57.58 -18.48 -8.75
N GLY A 465 56.93 -19.63 -8.91
CA GLY A 465 57.55 -20.87 -9.39
C GLY A 465 58.07 -20.74 -10.82
N PHE A 466 57.33 -20.12 -11.74
CA PHE A 466 57.78 -19.86 -13.11
C PHE A 466 59.01 -18.95 -13.15
N ASN A 467 58.98 -17.84 -12.41
CA ASN A 467 60.10 -16.90 -12.31
C ASN A 467 61.33 -17.54 -11.66
N THR A 468 61.14 -18.33 -10.60
CA THR A 468 62.22 -19.06 -9.92
C THR A 468 62.82 -20.11 -10.85
N ARG A 469 62.00 -20.88 -11.57
CA ARG A 469 62.48 -21.84 -12.58
C ARG A 469 63.22 -21.15 -13.72
N ARG A 470 62.75 -19.97 -14.16
CA ARG A 470 63.44 -19.16 -15.18
C ARG A 470 64.77 -18.62 -14.66
N ALA A 471 64.87 -18.21 -13.40
CA ALA A 471 66.12 -17.77 -12.80
C ALA A 471 67.13 -18.92 -12.62
N LEU A 472 66.66 -20.10 -12.21
CA LEU A 472 67.52 -21.26 -11.93
C LEU A 472 67.89 -22.08 -13.19
N PHE A 473 66.98 -22.18 -14.17
CA PHE A 473 67.15 -23.06 -15.33
C PHE A 473 67.00 -22.34 -16.68
N GLY A 474 66.69 -21.05 -16.69
CA GLY A 474 66.68 -20.25 -17.90
C GLY A 474 68.11 -20.02 -18.38
N ARG A 475 68.56 -20.80 -19.36
CA ARG A 475 69.76 -20.50 -20.14
C ARG A 475 69.65 -19.06 -20.66
N THR A 476 70.46 -18.16 -20.12
CA THR A 476 70.82 -16.92 -20.80
C THR A 476 71.39 -17.32 -22.16
N ARG A 477 70.61 -17.17 -23.24
CA ARG A 477 71.14 -17.24 -24.59
C ARG A 477 72.12 -16.08 -24.67
N ARG A 478 73.42 -16.35 -24.42
CA ARG A 478 74.51 -15.39 -24.57
C ARG A 478 74.39 -14.83 -25.98
N VAL A 479 73.92 -13.59 -26.11
CA VAL A 479 74.11 -12.81 -27.33
C VAL A 479 75.61 -12.70 -27.51
N LYS A 480 76.15 -13.31 -28.58
CA LYS A 480 77.57 -13.24 -28.93
C LYS A 480 77.95 -11.76 -29.08
N PRO A 481 78.98 -11.25 -28.37
CA PRO A 481 79.49 -9.91 -28.63
C PRO A 481 80.05 -9.88 -30.06
N LYS A 482 79.61 -8.91 -30.85
CA LYS A 482 80.20 -8.61 -32.16
C LYS A 482 81.60 -8.03 -31.88
N ALA A 483 82.63 -8.70 -32.40
CA ALA A 483 84.03 -8.29 -32.20
C ALA A 483 84.29 -6.88 -32.78
N PRO A 484 85.14 -6.05 -32.13
CA PRO A 484 85.63 -4.83 -32.73
C PRO A 484 86.61 -5.16 -33.87
N PRO A 485 86.59 -4.41 -34.99
CA PRO A 485 87.58 -4.61 -36.05
C PRO A 485 88.95 -4.11 -35.58
N GLY A 486 89.90 -5.04 -35.50
CA GLY A 486 91.31 -4.76 -35.26
C GLY A 486 91.94 -3.99 -36.42
N GLY A 487 92.77 -3.01 -36.07
CA GLY A 487 93.50 -2.18 -37.00
C GLY A 487 94.56 -2.93 -37.81
N GLY A 488 94.72 -2.50 -39.07
CA GLY A 488 95.89 -2.76 -39.89
C GLY A 488 96.96 -1.66 -39.69
N PRO A 489 98.25 -1.98 -39.84
CA PRO A 489 99.35 -1.05 -39.56
C PRO A 489 99.81 -0.28 -40.80
N GLY A 490 100.30 0.95 -40.56
CA GLY A 490 101.51 1.47 -41.24
C GLY A 490 101.34 2.59 -42.27
N ALA A 491 101.76 3.81 -41.86
CA ALA A 491 102.54 4.83 -42.59
C ALA A 491 102.04 5.35 -43.96
N ALA A 492 102.14 6.63 -44.36
CA ALA A 492 102.95 7.79 -43.98
C ALA A 492 102.26 9.09 -44.50
N PRO A 493 102.71 10.30 -44.11
CA PRO A 493 102.06 11.57 -44.47
C PRO A 493 102.61 12.20 -45.77
N PRO A 494 101.87 13.16 -46.36
CA PRO A 494 102.46 14.46 -46.70
C PRO A 494 101.53 15.61 -46.22
N ALA A 495 102.05 16.61 -45.51
CA ALA A 495 102.64 17.84 -46.04
C ALA A 495 101.65 18.75 -46.79
N GLY A 496 101.16 19.79 -46.08
CA GLY A 496 101.23 21.19 -46.50
C GLY A 496 100.26 21.75 -47.56
N GLY A 497 99.76 22.96 -47.27
CA GLY A 497 99.28 23.96 -48.25
C GLY A 497 97.76 24.15 -48.23
N ALA A 498 97.22 25.17 -47.56
CA ALA A 498 97.07 26.58 -48.01
C ALA A 498 95.82 26.80 -48.87
N GLY A 499 94.98 27.76 -48.46
CA GLY A 499 93.80 28.24 -49.19
C GLY A 499 92.60 28.45 -48.28
#